data_AF-A0A382WDK9-F1
#
_entry.id   AF-A0A382WDK9-F1
#
_cell.length_a   1.000
_cell.length_b   1.000
_cell.length_c   1.000
_cell.angle_alpha   90.00
_cell.angle_beta   90.00
_cell.angle_gamma   90.00
#
_symmetry.space_group_name_H-M   'P 1'
#
loop_
_entity.id
_entity.type
_entity.pdbx_description
1 polymer ?
#
loop_
_entity_poly.entity_id
_entity_poly.type
_entity_poly.pdbx_seq_one_letter_code
_entity_poly.pdbx_strand_id
1 'polypeptide(L)'
;MNRSSDNKIYRSAALLGVLSLGMFGFAYGLVPLYEVFCEVTGLNGKTAQTATKMVETTLDSGREVKVQFLGRVGNGMPWEFRPSTHEFDVTVGRANVTEFYARNRSAHTVVGQAVPSVSPGLAAEHLKKVECFCFTQQT
;
A
#
# COMPACT_ATOMS: atom_id res chain seq x y z
N MET A 1 -28.32 49.53 -26.88
CA MET A 1 -28.32 49.23 -25.43
C MET A 1 -28.14 47.72 -25.23
N ASN A 2 -26.97 47.23 -24.77
CA ASN A 2 -26.87 45.87 -24.17
C ASN A 2 -25.63 45.59 -23.29
N ARG A 3 -24.83 46.62 -22.96
CA ARG A 3 -23.55 46.48 -22.24
C ARG A 3 -23.68 45.94 -20.80
N SER A 4 -24.88 46.03 -20.20
CA SER A 4 -25.17 45.53 -18.84
C SER A 4 -25.46 44.02 -18.81
N SER A 5 -26.09 43.48 -19.86
CA SER A 5 -26.42 42.05 -19.94
C SER A 5 -25.18 41.21 -20.25
N ASP A 6 -24.35 41.66 -21.20
CA ASP A 6 -23.10 40.99 -21.56
C ASP A 6 -22.14 40.91 -20.36
N ASN A 7 -21.96 41.99 -19.60
CA ASN A 7 -21.12 41.99 -18.41
C ASN A 7 -21.62 41.03 -17.31
N LYS A 8 -22.94 40.79 -17.21
CA LYS A 8 -23.47 39.77 -16.28
C LYS A 8 -23.12 38.36 -16.77
N ILE A 9 -23.29 38.08 -18.07
CA ILE A 9 -22.99 36.78 -18.66
C ILE A 9 -21.49 36.46 -18.54
N TYR A 10 -20.60 37.40 -18.86
CA TYR A 10 -19.16 37.20 -18.72
C TYR A 10 -18.74 36.99 -17.27
N ARG A 11 -19.34 37.71 -16.30
CA ARG A 11 -19.08 37.49 -14.87
C ARG A 11 -19.55 36.12 -14.39
N SER A 12 -20.74 35.69 -14.80
CA SER A 12 -21.26 34.36 -14.47
C SER A 12 -20.43 33.24 -15.10
N ALA A 13 -20.02 33.40 -16.36
CA ALA A 13 -19.15 32.44 -17.05
C ALA A 13 -17.77 32.35 -16.40
N ALA A 14 -17.17 33.49 -16.02
CA ALA A 14 -15.90 33.52 -15.29
C ALA A 14 -16.04 32.87 -13.90
N LEU A 15 -17.12 33.14 -13.18
CA LEU A 15 -17.39 32.53 -11.87
C LEU A 15 -17.51 31.00 -11.97
N LEU A 16 -18.28 30.52 -12.97
CA LEU A 16 -18.44 29.08 -13.21
C LEU A 16 -17.11 28.44 -13.63
N GLY A 17 -16.32 29.10 -14.48
CA GLY A 17 -15.00 28.61 -14.87
C GLY A 17 -14.03 28.47 -13.70
N VAL A 18 -13.98 29.49 -12.83
CA VAL A 18 -13.15 29.46 -11.60
C VAL A 18 -13.64 28.36 -10.65
N LEU A 19 -14.96 28.21 -10.48
CA LEU A 19 -15.53 27.18 -9.63
C LEU A 19 -15.20 25.76 -10.14
N SER A 20 -15.35 25.53 -11.45
CA SER A 20 -15.00 24.24 -12.06
C SER A 20 -13.52 23.90 -11.86
N LEU A 21 -12.61 24.85 -12.13
CA LEU A 21 -11.18 24.65 -11.91
C LEU A 21 -10.87 24.38 -10.42
N GLY A 22 -11.55 25.07 -9.51
CA GLY A 22 -11.42 24.83 -8.07
C GLY A 22 -11.86 23.43 -7.66
N MET A 23 -12.99 22.93 -8.18
CA MET A 23 -13.46 21.57 -7.91
C MET A 23 -12.51 20.50 -8.46
N PHE A 24 -11.95 20.70 -9.66
CA PHE A 24 -10.94 19.79 -10.21
C PHE A 24 -9.65 19.80 -9.39
N GLY A 25 -9.18 20.98 -8.97
CA GLY A 25 -8.02 21.11 -8.09
C GLY A 25 -8.23 20.40 -6.75
N PHE A 26 -9.42 20.54 -6.16
CA PHE A 26 -9.79 19.85 -4.93
C PHE A 26 -9.84 18.32 -5.09
N ALA A 27 -10.45 17.83 -6.18
CA ALA A 27 -10.51 16.40 -6.48
C ALA A 27 -9.11 15.78 -6.68
N TYR A 28 -8.22 16.49 -7.35
CA TYR A 28 -6.83 16.07 -7.51
C TYR A 28 -6.06 16.09 -6.17
N GLY A 29 -6.28 17.12 -5.35
CA GLY A 29 -5.64 17.27 -4.04
C GLY A 29 -6.14 16.28 -2.97
N LEU A 30 -7.30 15.64 -3.17
CA LEU A 30 -7.82 14.64 -2.25
C LEU A 30 -6.93 13.40 -2.12
N VAL A 31 -6.23 13.01 -3.18
CA VAL A 31 -5.32 11.86 -3.16
C VAL A 31 -4.16 12.07 -2.17
N PRO A 32 -3.30 13.11 -2.31
CA PRO A 32 -2.23 13.34 -1.34
C PRO A 32 -2.74 13.69 0.06
N LEU A 33 -3.90 14.37 0.17
CA LEU A 33 -4.52 14.63 1.48
C LEU A 33 -4.89 13.32 2.19
N TYR A 34 -5.44 12.35 1.46
CA TYR A 34 -5.79 11.05 1.98
C TYR A 34 -4.54 10.23 2.38
N GLU A 35 -3.44 10.37 1.64
CA GLU A 35 -2.16 9.75 2.00
C GLU A 35 -1.62 10.30 3.33
N VAL A 36 -1.58 11.62 3.51
CA VAL A 36 -1.15 12.24 4.78
C VAL A 36 -2.07 11.85 5.92
N PHE A 37 -3.39 11.82 5.69
CA PHE A 37 -4.34 11.36 6.69
C PHE A 37 -4.10 9.89 7.08
N CYS A 38 -3.83 9.02 6.11
CA CYS A 38 -3.50 7.61 6.35
C CYS A 38 -2.17 7.44 7.11
N GLU A 39 -1.19 8.31 6.86
CA GLU A 39 0.10 8.32 7.56
C GLU A 39 -0.07 8.73 9.02
N VAL A 40 -0.76 9.84 9.29
CA VAL A 40 -0.98 10.34 10.65
C VAL A 40 -1.84 9.39 11.49
N THR A 41 -2.85 8.78 10.88
CA THR A 41 -3.77 7.87 11.59
C THR A 41 -3.29 6.41 11.62
N GLY A 42 -2.32 6.05 10.78
CA GLY A 42 -1.86 4.67 10.60
C GLY A 42 -2.91 3.73 9.99
N LEU A 43 -4.01 4.25 9.43
CA LEU A 43 -5.19 3.46 9.02
C LEU A 43 -5.00 2.58 7.78
N ASN A 44 -3.80 2.51 7.20
CA ASN A 44 -3.57 1.79 5.94
C ASN A 44 -2.50 0.69 6.02
N GLY A 45 -1.76 0.58 7.14
CA GLY A 45 -0.77 -0.49 7.36
C GLY A 45 0.21 -0.73 6.20
N LYS A 46 0.42 0.30 5.35
CA LYS A 46 1.29 0.21 4.18
C LYS A 46 2.73 0.21 4.68
N THR A 47 3.42 -0.90 4.51
CA THR A 47 4.88 -0.93 4.63
C THR A 47 5.47 -0.11 3.49
N ALA A 48 6.59 0.59 3.72
CA ALA A 48 7.29 1.31 2.68
C ALA A 48 7.50 0.43 1.43
N GLN A 49 7.13 0.93 0.24
CA GLN A 49 7.24 0.16 -1.02
C GLN A 49 8.68 -0.11 -1.43
N THR A 50 9.65 0.57 -0.84
CA THR A 50 11.07 0.39 -1.12
C THR A 50 11.68 -0.57 -0.09
N ALA A 51 12.37 -1.61 -0.58
CA ALA A 51 13.19 -2.48 0.25
C ALA A 51 14.16 -1.62 1.08
N THR A 52 14.01 -1.65 2.39
CA THR A 52 14.91 -0.96 3.31
C THR A 52 16.18 -1.78 3.44
N LYS A 53 17.36 -1.16 3.22
CA LYS A 53 18.65 -1.78 3.55
C LYS A 53 18.62 -2.25 5.01
N MET A 54 19.09 -3.47 5.27
CA MET A 54 19.35 -3.92 6.64
C MET A 54 20.33 -2.94 7.29
N VAL A 55 19.81 -2.03 8.11
CA VAL A 55 20.63 -1.32 9.09
C VAL A 55 20.68 -2.27 10.27
N GLU A 56 21.85 -2.88 10.50
CA GLU A 56 22.12 -3.60 11.73
C GLU A 56 21.88 -2.63 12.89
N THR A 57 20.70 -2.72 13.48
CA THR A 57 20.35 -1.90 14.63
C THR A 57 20.93 -2.64 15.82
N THR A 58 21.92 -2.05 16.47
CA THR A 58 22.65 -2.59 17.64
C THR A 58 21.78 -2.74 18.91
N LEU A 59 20.45 -2.65 18.78
CA LEU A 59 19.49 -2.88 19.84
C LEU A 59 18.94 -4.30 19.74
N ASP A 60 19.71 -5.26 20.25
CA ASP A 60 19.15 -6.56 20.64
C ASP A 60 18.37 -6.36 21.94
N SER A 61 17.07 -6.10 21.80
CA SER A 61 16.19 -5.94 22.98
C SER A 61 15.85 -7.27 23.65
N GLY A 62 16.19 -8.42 23.03
CA GLY A 62 15.76 -9.76 23.46
C GLY A 62 14.23 -9.96 23.42
N ARG A 63 13.48 -8.98 22.91
CA ARG A 63 12.02 -9.02 22.87
C ARG A 63 11.57 -9.90 21.72
N GLU A 64 10.75 -10.90 22.04
CA GLU A 64 10.05 -11.73 21.07
C GLU A 64 8.67 -11.16 20.76
N VAL A 65 8.32 -11.16 19.49
CA VAL A 65 7.00 -10.76 19.00
C VAL A 65 6.47 -11.89 18.12
N LYS A 66 5.27 -12.34 18.41
CA LYS A 66 4.57 -13.34 17.61
C LYS A 66 4.05 -12.71 16.32
N VAL A 67 4.47 -13.23 15.18
CA VAL A 67 4.03 -12.74 13.87
C VAL A 67 3.24 -13.84 13.16
N GLN A 68 2.04 -13.49 12.71
CA GLN A 68 1.20 -14.37 11.92
C GLN A 68 1.29 -14.02 10.43
N PHE A 69 1.50 -15.04 9.60
CA PHE A 69 1.58 -14.92 8.16
C PHE A 69 0.31 -15.45 7.50
N LEU A 70 -0.22 -14.68 6.55
CA LEU A 70 -1.43 -15.02 5.80
C LEU A 70 -1.12 -14.94 4.31
N GLY A 71 -1.60 -15.92 3.55
CA GLY A 71 -1.58 -15.92 2.09
C GLY A 71 -3.01 -15.95 1.57
N ARG A 72 -3.39 -14.96 0.76
CA ARG A 72 -4.69 -14.91 0.08
C ARG A 72 -4.47 -14.68 -1.41
N VAL A 73 -5.28 -15.34 -2.22
CA VAL A 73 -5.33 -15.14 -3.67
C VAL A 73 -6.59 -14.37 -4.04
N GLY A 74 -6.52 -13.56 -5.10
CA GLY A 74 -7.68 -12.85 -5.61
C GLY A 74 -8.75 -13.83 -6.13
N ASN A 75 -10.03 -13.42 -6.05
CA ASN A 75 -11.14 -14.24 -6.54
C ASN A 75 -10.94 -14.60 -8.02
N GLY A 76 -11.03 -15.90 -8.33
CA GLY A 76 -10.87 -16.42 -9.70
C GLY A 76 -9.43 -16.58 -10.17
N MET A 77 -8.43 -16.21 -9.36
CA MET A 77 -7.02 -16.44 -9.72
C MET A 77 -6.66 -17.92 -9.50
N PRO A 78 -6.17 -18.65 -10.53
CA PRO A 78 -5.84 -20.07 -10.42
C PRO A 78 -4.48 -20.28 -9.77
N TRP A 79 -4.22 -19.63 -8.64
CA TRP A 79 -2.98 -19.75 -7.88
C TRP A 79 -3.25 -20.39 -6.52
N GLU A 80 -2.33 -21.24 -6.08
CA GLU A 80 -2.21 -21.62 -4.68
C GLU A 80 -1.10 -20.78 -4.06
N PHE A 81 -1.45 -19.98 -3.06
CA PHE A 81 -0.50 -19.14 -2.35
C PHE A 81 -0.75 -19.23 -0.84
N ARG A 82 0.24 -19.72 -0.10
CA ARG A 82 0.14 -19.90 1.36
C ARG A 82 1.52 -19.81 2.02
N PRO A 83 1.62 -19.37 3.28
CA PRO A 83 2.86 -19.45 4.02
C PRO A 83 3.23 -20.92 4.31
N SER A 84 4.53 -21.21 4.42
CA SER A 84 5.02 -22.49 4.92
C SER A 84 4.76 -22.62 6.43
N THR A 85 4.88 -21.51 7.15
CA THR A 85 4.62 -21.41 8.60
C THR A 85 3.64 -20.28 8.88
N HIS A 86 2.51 -20.60 9.51
CA HIS A 86 1.45 -19.63 9.78
C HIS A 86 1.77 -18.66 10.91
N GLU A 87 2.59 -19.07 11.87
CA GLU A 87 2.93 -18.27 13.05
C GLU A 87 4.29 -18.70 13.57
N PHE A 88 5.16 -17.75 13.89
CA PHE A 88 6.35 -18.03 14.70
C PHE A 88 6.83 -16.77 15.42
N ASP A 89 7.64 -16.99 16.45
CA ASP A 89 8.15 -15.93 17.32
C ASP A 89 9.40 -15.29 16.70
N VAL A 90 9.34 -13.97 16.54
CA VAL A 90 10.34 -13.15 15.86
C VAL A 90 11.08 -12.34 16.92
N THR A 91 12.39 -12.53 17.00
CA THR A 91 13.24 -11.69 17.85
C THR A 91 13.49 -10.34 17.19
N VAL A 92 13.09 -9.26 17.85
CA VAL A 92 13.25 -7.89 17.35
C VAL A 92 14.74 -7.54 17.24
N GLY A 93 15.14 -6.97 16.09
CA GLY A 93 16.54 -6.60 15.82
C GLY A 93 17.36 -7.68 15.10
N ARG A 94 16.81 -8.89 14.93
CA ARG A 94 17.43 -9.96 14.14
C ARG A 94 16.72 -10.16 12.81
N ALA A 95 17.48 -10.57 11.80
CA ALA A 95 16.89 -11.04 10.55
C ALA A 95 16.17 -12.37 10.80
N ASN A 96 14.90 -12.44 10.40
CA ASN A 96 14.07 -13.63 10.49
C ASN A 96 13.60 -13.99 9.08
N VAL A 97 13.64 -15.28 8.74
CA VAL A 97 13.31 -15.78 7.40
C VAL A 97 12.06 -16.63 7.48
N THR A 98 11.19 -16.46 6.49
CA THR A 98 10.00 -17.29 6.30
C THR A 98 9.79 -17.56 4.82
N GLU A 99 9.17 -18.69 4.51
CA GLU A 99 8.94 -19.14 3.14
C GLU A 99 7.45 -19.12 2.81
N PHE A 100 7.15 -18.86 1.54
CA PHE A 100 5.80 -18.95 1.00
C PHE A 100 5.77 -19.95 -0.15
N TYR A 101 4.75 -20.80 -0.16
CA TYR A 101 4.42 -21.67 -1.27
C TYR A 101 3.60 -20.91 -2.30
N ALA A 102 3.99 -21.01 -3.57
CA ALA A 102 3.29 -20.42 -4.70
C ALA A 102 3.23 -21.41 -5.88
N ARG A 103 2.02 -21.70 -6.40
CA ARG A 103 1.83 -22.61 -7.54
C ARG A 103 0.69 -22.16 -8.44
N ASN A 104 0.97 -22.01 -9.73
CA ASN A 104 -0.05 -21.87 -10.77
C ASN A 104 -0.78 -23.22 -10.97
N ARG A 105 -2.10 -23.22 -10.82
CA ARG A 105 -3.01 -24.38 -10.98
C ARG A 105 -3.69 -24.43 -12.34
N SER A 106 -3.44 -23.45 -13.22
CA SER A 106 -4.00 -23.44 -14.58
C SER A 106 -3.10 -24.19 -15.57
N ALA A 107 -3.66 -24.51 -16.74
CA ALA A 107 -2.94 -25.15 -17.83
C ALA A 107 -2.10 -24.16 -18.68
N HIS A 108 -2.14 -22.86 -18.35
CA HIS A 108 -1.48 -21.80 -19.11
C HIS A 108 -0.66 -20.91 -18.18
N THR A 109 0.30 -20.16 -18.74
CA THR A 109 1.08 -19.20 -17.96
C THR A 109 0.19 -18.08 -17.43
N VAL A 110 0.23 -17.84 -16.12
CA VAL A 110 -0.55 -16.81 -15.45
C VAL A 110 0.39 -16.01 -14.58
N VAL A 111 0.57 -14.73 -14.89
CA VAL A 111 1.44 -13.85 -14.12
C VAL A 111 0.79 -13.46 -12.80
N GLY A 112 1.47 -13.75 -11.68
CA GLY A 112 1.06 -13.35 -10.33
C GLY A 112 2.04 -12.37 -9.71
N GLN A 113 1.53 -11.44 -8.90
CA GLN A 113 2.34 -10.56 -8.04
C GLN A 113 1.75 -10.53 -6.63
N ALA A 114 2.55 -10.86 -5.63
CA ALA A 114 2.13 -10.82 -4.24
C ALA A 114 2.28 -9.41 -3.65
N VAL A 115 1.19 -8.83 -3.15
CA VAL A 115 1.22 -7.51 -2.48
C VAL A 115 1.19 -7.72 -0.96
N PRO A 116 2.20 -7.27 -0.20
CA PRO A 116 2.24 -7.43 1.24
C PRO A 116 1.40 -6.36 1.95
N SER A 117 0.81 -6.72 3.09
CA SER A 117 0.13 -5.81 4.01
C SER A 117 0.37 -6.23 5.44
N VAL A 118 0.53 -5.29 6.37
CA VAL A 118 0.75 -5.57 7.80
C VAL A 118 -0.41 -5.00 8.62
N SER A 119 -0.90 -5.78 9.58
CA SER A 119 -1.95 -5.37 10.52
C SER A 119 -1.53 -5.78 11.94
N PRO A 120 -1.75 -4.94 12.97
CA PRO A 120 -2.35 -3.60 12.92
C PRO A 120 -1.45 -2.58 12.20
N GLY A 121 -2.05 -1.50 11.68
CA GLY A 121 -1.34 -0.56 10.81
C GLY A 121 -0.12 0.12 11.45
N LEU A 122 -0.19 0.39 12.75
CA LEU A 122 0.95 0.92 13.54
C LEU A 122 2.17 -0.02 13.52
N ALA A 123 1.97 -1.34 13.36
CA ALA A 123 3.08 -2.29 13.28
C ALA A 123 3.78 -2.25 11.91
N ALA A 124 3.14 -1.72 10.87
CA ALA A 124 3.69 -1.66 9.52
C ALA A 124 4.93 -0.78 9.42
N GLU A 125 5.07 0.25 10.26
CA GLU A 125 6.23 1.14 10.29
C GLU A 125 7.49 0.43 10.80
N HIS A 126 7.31 -0.50 11.74
CA HIS A 126 8.38 -1.24 12.41
C HIS A 126 8.82 -2.49 11.65
N LEU A 127 7.95 -3.07 10.82
CA LEU A 127 8.27 -4.27 10.05
C LEU A 127 9.00 -3.90 8.76
N LYS A 128 10.29 -4.24 8.68
CA LYS A 128 11.10 -4.07 7.47
C LYS A 128 11.22 -5.39 6.73
N LYS A 129 10.63 -5.45 5.53
CA LYS A 129 10.82 -6.57 4.61
C LYS A 129 12.09 -6.37 3.79
N VAL A 130 13.03 -7.29 3.92
CA VAL A 130 14.36 -7.18 3.29
C VAL A 130 14.40 -7.86 1.92
N GLU A 131 13.66 -8.96 1.72
CA GLU A 131 13.73 -9.75 0.49
C GLU A 131 12.41 -9.78 -0.29
N CYS A 132 12.51 -9.59 -1.61
CA CYS A 132 11.45 -9.09 -2.48
C CYS A 132 10.87 -10.14 -3.44
N PHE A 133 10.22 -11.18 -2.93
CA PHE A 133 9.29 -11.97 -3.76
C PHE A 133 8.08 -11.15 -4.21
N CYS A 134 7.66 -10.16 -3.41
CA CYS A 134 6.46 -9.35 -3.66
C CYS A 134 6.54 -8.40 -4.87
N PHE A 135 7.73 -8.14 -5.40
CA PHE A 135 7.90 -7.20 -6.51
C PHE A 135 8.35 -7.86 -7.81
N THR A 136 8.53 -9.18 -7.80
CA THR A 136 8.89 -9.95 -8.98
C THR A 136 7.66 -10.68 -9.49
N GLN A 137 7.35 -10.48 -10.78
CA GLN A 137 6.31 -11.23 -11.46
C GLN A 137 6.71 -12.70 -11.55
N GLN A 138 5.80 -13.60 -11.16
CA GLN A 138 5.98 -15.04 -11.25
C GLN A 138 5.05 -15.60 -12.33
N THR A 139 5.57 -16.45 -13.22
CA THR A 139 4.85 -17.02 -14.38
C THR A 139 4.51 -18.48 -14.20
#